data_AF-A0A0B2RTL6-F1
#
_entry.id   AF-A0A0B2RTL6-F1
#
_cell.length_a   1.000
_cell.length_b   1.000
_cell.length_c   1.000
_cell.angle_alpha   90.00
_cell.angle_beta   90.00
_cell.angle_gamma   90.00
#
_symmetry.space_group_name_H-M   'P 1'
#
loop_
_entity.id
_entity.type
_entity.pdbx_description
1 polymer ?
#
loop_
_entity_poly.entity_id
_entity_poly.type
_entity_poly.pdbx_seq_one_letter_code
_entity_poly.pdbx_strand_id
1 'polypeptide(L)'
;MMGTFFLSDFIPFTGWIDTLRGLHARLERSFNEMDKFYQKFIDEHMDSNEKTQAEKDIVDVVLQLKKNDSSSIDLTNDNIKGLLMNILLGATETTALTTLWAMTELLKNPSVMKKVQEEISSLSGQKAF
;
A
#
# COMPACT_ATOMS: atom_id res chain seq x y z
N MET A 1 12.41 1.37 -3.72
CA MET A 1 12.49 2.65 -4.48
C MET A 1 12.12 3.78 -3.56
N MET A 2 10.97 3.65 -2.88
CA MET A 2 10.84 4.10 -1.50
C MET A 2 12.06 3.59 -0.72
N GLY A 3 12.82 4.50 -0.11
CA GLY A 3 14.07 4.20 0.60
C GLY A 3 15.36 4.27 -0.24
N THR A 4 15.30 4.59 -1.54
CA THR A 4 16.52 4.87 -2.32
C THR A 4 17.04 6.26 -1.98
N PHE A 5 18.33 6.36 -1.70
CA PHE A 5 18.99 7.63 -1.40
C PHE A 5 19.31 8.42 -2.68
N PHE A 6 18.71 9.60 -2.82
CA PHE A 6 19.03 10.58 -3.86
C PHE A 6 19.97 11.64 -3.26
N LEU A 7 21.11 11.87 -3.91
CA LEU A 7 22.06 12.90 -3.48
C LEU A 7 21.48 14.31 -3.69
N SER A 8 20.67 14.49 -4.74
CA SER A 8 19.98 15.75 -5.04
C SER A 8 19.13 16.26 -3.88
N ASP A 9 18.56 15.37 -3.07
CA ASP A 9 17.66 15.73 -1.97
C ASP A 9 18.41 16.43 -0.82
N PHE A 10 19.73 16.19 -0.70
CA PHE A 10 20.59 16.79 0.32
C PHE A 10 21.51 17.87 -0.26
N ILE A 11 21.96 17.71 -1.50
CA ILE A 11 22.86 18.63 -2.19
C ILE A 11 22.27 18.92 -3.58
N PRO A 12 21.50 20.01 -3.73
CA PRO A 12 20.67 20.26 -4.92
C PRO A 12 21.41 20.24 -6.27
N PHE A 13 22.69 20.61 -6.31
CA PHE A 13 23.48 20.63 -7.55
C PHE A 13 24.05 19.27 -7.98
N THR A 14 23.86 18.21 -7.20
CA THR A 14 24.42 16.86 -7.47
C THR A 14 23.48 15.91 -8.21
N GLY A 15 22.33 16.40 -8.70
CA GLY A 15 21.34 15.55 -9.39
C GLY A 15 21.88 14.79 -10.62
N TRP A 16 22.93 15.29 -11.27
CA TRP A 16 23.61 14.57 -12.35
C TRP A 16 24.18 13.21 -11.92
N ILE A 17 24.60 13.08 -10.65
CA ILE A 17 25.10 11.82 -10.10
C ILE A 17 23.97 10.79 -9.99
N ASP A 18 22.79 11.22 -9.54
CA ASP A 18 21.61 10.35 -9.44
C ASP A 18 21.11 9.94 -10.83
N THR A 19 21.23 10.81 -11.83
CA THR A 19 20.97 10.49 -13.24
C THR A 19 21.98 9.47 -13.78
N LEU A 20 23.29 9.66 -13.54
CA LEU A 20 24.33 8.69 -13.94
C LEU A 20 24.16 7.32 -13.27
N ARG A 21 23.72 7.30 -12.02
CA ARG A 21 23.37 6.06 -11.29
C ARG A 21 22.09 5.40 -11.81
N GLY A 22 21.38 6.05 -12.75
CA GLY A 22 20.13 5.56 -13.32
C GLY A 22 18.95 5.61 -12.34
N LEU A 23 19.06 6.36 -11.24
CA LEU A 23 18.01 6.41 -10.22
C LEU A 23 16.72 7.03 -10.75
N HIS A 24 16.83 8.09 -11.56
CA HIS A 24 15.69 8.73 -12.23
C HIS A 24 14.98 7.79 -13.20
N ALA A 25 15.72 7.09 -14.07
CA ALA A 25 15.15 6.15 -15.02
C ALA A 25 14.46 4.97 -14.33
N ARG A 26 15.06 4.48 -13.22
CA ARG A 26 14.43 3.49 -12.37
C ARG A 26 13.14 4.07 -11.79
N LEU A 27 13.19 5.28 -11.23
CA LEU A 27 12.07 5.98 -10.59
C LEU A 27 10.85 6.04 -11.50
N GLU A 28 11.06 6.57 -12.69
CA GLU A 28 10.05 6.68 -13.72
C GLU A 28 9.49 5.31 -14.13
N ARG A 29 10.34 4.29 -14.25
CA ARG A 29 9.88 2.92 -14.57
C ARG A 29 8.94 2.37 -13.51
N SER A 30 9.28 2.49 -12.23
CA SER A 30 8.39 2.00 -11.16
C SER A 30 7.11 2.81 -11.04
N PHE A 31 7.17 4.13 -11.22
CA PHE A 31 5.96 4.96 -11.30
C PHE A 31 5.05 4.50 -12.44
N ASN A 32 5.61 4.23 -13.62
CA ASN A 32 4.84 3.75 -14.77
C ASN A 32 4.24 2.36 -14.54
N GLU A 33 4.97 1.44 -13.88
CA GLU A 33 4.45 0.11 -13.54
C GLU A 33 3.28 0.21 -12.54
N MET A 34 3.43 1.08 -11.53
CA MET A 34 2.42 1.31 -10.51
C MET A 34 1.19 2.05 -11.06
N ASP A 35 1.37 3.06 -11.93
CA ASP A 35 0.28 3.76 -12.61
C ASP A 35 -0.57 2.80 -13.44
N LYS A 36 0.07 1.91 -14.23
CA LYS A 36 -0.62 0.87 -15.00
C LYS A 36 -1.39 -0.09 -14.11
N PHE A 37 -0.80 -0.47 -12.97
CA PHE A 37 -1.47 -1.34 -12.00
C PHE A 37 -2.73 -0.69 -11.45
N TYR A 38 -2.67 0.58 -11.02
CA TYR A 38 -3.84 1.30 -10.51
C TYR A 38 -4.88 1.58 -11.60
N GLN A 39 -4.46 1.88 -12.83
CA GLN A 39 -5.38 2.05 -13.94
C GLN A 39 -6.16 0.77 -14.18
N LYS A 40 -5.48 -0.37 -14.28
CA LYS A 40 -6.12 -1.68 -14.44
C LYS A 40 -7.11 -1.96 -13.30
N PHE A 41 -6.73 -1.64 -12.06
CA PHE A 41 -7.60 -1.81 -10.91
C PHE A 41 -8.87 -0.95 -11.02
N ILE A 42 -8.75 0.31 -11.45
CA ILE A 42 -9.90 1.20 -11.69
C ILE A 42 -10.79 0.65 -12.80
N ASP A 43 -10.21 0.22 -13.92
CA ASP A 43 -10.95 -0.28 -15.08
C ASP A 43 -11.79 -1.51 -14.71
N GLU A 44 -11.23 -2.46 -13.94
CA GLU A 44 -11.95 -3.64 -13.42
C GLU A 44 -13.18 -3.26 -12.57
N HIS A 45 -13.12 -2.14 -11.85
CA HIS A 45 -14.23 -1.65 -11.02
C HIS A 45 -15.26 -0.86 -11.83
N MET A 46 -14.85 -0.25 -12.96
CA MET A 46 -15.77 0.45 -13.86
C MET A 46 -16.62 -0.50 -14.71
N ASP A 47 -16.07 -1.66 -15.07
CA ASP A 47 -16.77 -2.66 -15.90
C ASP A 47 -17.75 -3.54 -15.10
N SER A 48 -17.64 -3.56 -13.77
CA SER A 48 -18.50 -4.33 -12.87
C SER A 48 -19.80 -3.58 -12.56
N ASN A 49 -20.76 -3.60 -13.49
CA ASN A 49 -22.02 -2.84 -13.37
C ASN A 49 -23.04 -3.40 -12.36
N GLU A 50 -22.80 -4.55 -11.73
CA GLU A 50 -23.76 -5.18 -10.79
C GLU A 50 -23.07 -5.76 -9.53
N LYS A 51 -22.38 -4.92 -8.76
CA LYS A 51 -21.95 -5.30 -7.39
C LYS A 51 -23.07 -5.07 -6.38
N THR A 52 -23.32 -6.07 -5.54
CA THR A 52 -24.15 -5.90 -4.34
C THR A 52 -23.48 -4.93 -3.36
N GLN A 53 -24.24 -4.35 -2.42
CA GLN A 53 -23.67 -3.43 -1.43
C GLN A 53 -22.57 -4.10 -0.56
N ALA A 54 -22.63 -5.41 -0.37
CA ALA A 54 -21.63 -6.18 0.38
C ALA A 54 -20.32 -6.39 -0.40
N GLU A 55 -20.34 -6.28 -1.72
CA GLU A 55 -19.18 -6.46 -2.60
C GLU A 55 -18.49 -5.15 -2.94
N LYS A 56 -19.09 -4.01 -2.57
CA LYS A 56 -18.52 -2.69 -2.81
C LYS A 56 -17.34 -2.43 -1.89
N ASP A 57 -16.25 -1.97 -2.48
CA ASP A 57 -15.07 -1.54 -1.74
C ASP A 57 -14.83 -0.03 -1.85
N ILE A 58 -13.66 0.40 -1.35
CA ILE A 58 -13.28 1.81 -1.34
C ILE A 58 -13.19 2.42 -2.73
N VAL A 59 -12.80 1.66 -3.76
CA VAL A 59 -12.73 2.15 -5.13
C VAL A 59 -14.11 2.38 -5.69
N ASP A 60 -15.05 1.46 -5.42
CA ASP A 60 -16.45 1.64 -5.83
C ASP A 60 -17.07 2.90 -5.20
N VAL A 61 -16.73 3.21 -3.96
CA VAL A 61 -17.18 4.43 -3.26
C VAL A 61 -16.59 5.69 -3.90
N VAL A 62 -15.27 5.70 -4.17
CA VAL A 62 -14.60 6.87 -4.76
C VAL A 62 -15.05 7.09 -6.21
N LEU A 63 -15.28 6.03 -6.98
CA LEU A 63 -15.85 6.12 -8.32
C LEU A 63 -17.29 6.64 -8.31
N GLN A 64 -18.10 6.28 -7.31
CA GLN A 64 -19.43 6.86 -7.13
C GLN A 64 -19.35 8.36 -6.79
N LEU A 65 -18.41 8.77 -5.92
CA LEU A 65 -18.18 10.18 -5.61
C LEU A 65 -17.77 10.98 -6.86
N LYS A 66 -16.93 10.40 -7.72
CA LYS A 66 -16.54 10.99 -9.00
C LYS A 66 -17.73 11.19 -9.96
N LYS A 67 -18.70 10.26 -9.97
CA LYS A 67 -19.90 10.32 -10.84
C LYS A 67 -20.99 11.28 -10.31
N ASN A 68 -20.92 11.67 -9.04
CA ASN A 68 -21.93 12.52 -8.43
C ASN A 68 -21.67 13.99 -8.74
N ASP A 69 -22.44 14.56 -9.69
CA ASP A 69 -22.37 15.96 -10.12
C ASP A 69 -22.68 16.99 -9.00
N SER A 70 -23.12 16.54 -7.82
CA SER A 70 -23.36 17.38 -6.63
C SER A 70 -22.13 17.55 -5.73
N SER A 71 -21.04 16.84 -6.00
CA SER A 71 -19.77 16.99 -5.28
C SER A 71 -19.11 18.33 -5.64
N SER A 72 -18.64 19.07 -4.64
CA SER A 72 -17.82 20.28 -4.84
C SER A 72 -16.39 19.98 -5.30
N ILE A 73 -16.00 18.71 -5.31
CA ILE A 73 -14.66 18.23 -5.66
C ILE A 73 -14.73 17.52 -7.02
N ASP A 74 -14.00 18.05 -8.00
CA ASP A 74 -13.79 17.41 -9.30
C ASP A 74 -12.69 16.34 -9.18
N LEU A 75 -13.10 15.06 -9.06
CA LEU A 75 -12.20 13.94 -8.89
C LEU A 75 -11.73 13.39 -10.24
N THR A 76 -10.44 13.51 -10.52
CA THR A 76 -9.81 12.89 -11.70
C THR A 76 -9.36 11.45 -11.41
N ASN A 77 -9.13 10.65 -12.47
CA ASN A 77 -8.56 9.32 -12.31
C ASN A 77 -7.19 9.36 -11.60
N ASP A 78 -6.38 10.37 -11.86
CA ASP A 78 -5.07 10.52 -11.23
C ASP A 78 -5.20 10.79 -9.72
N ASN A 79 -6.25 11.48 -9.28
CA ASN A 79 -6.55 11.62 -7.86
C ASN A 79 -6.91 10.27 -7.22
N ILE A 80 -7.70 9.44 -7.92
CA ILE A 80 -8.06 8.09 -7.45
C ILE A 80 -6.82 7.21 -7.36
N LYS A 81 -5.95 7.23 -8.38
CA LYS A 81 -4.67 6.50 -8.36
C LYS A 81 -3.77 6.95 -7.21
N GLY A 82 -3.66 8.25 -6.97
CA GLY A 82 -2.90 8.80 -5.85
C GLY A 82 -3.47 8.38 -4.48
N LEU A 83 -4.79 8.34 -4.34
CA LEU A 83 -5.44 7.83 -3.13
C LEU A 83 -5.13 6.34 -2.91
N LEU A 84 -5.24 5.52 -3.96
CA LEU A 84 -4.90 4.10 -3.90
C LEU A 84 -3.43 3.87 -3.52
N MET A 85 -2.53 4.66 -4.10
CA MET A 85 -1.11 4.66 -3.76
C MET A 85 -0.89 4.92 -2.28
N ASN A 86 -1.48 5.99 -1.74
CA ASN A 86 -1.31 6.36 -0.33
C ASN A 86 -1.81 5.27 0.62
N ILE A 87 -2.98 4.69 0.35
CA ILE A 87 -3.57 3.63 1.18
C ILE A 87 -2.70 2.37 1.15
N LEU A 88 -2.32 1.91 -0.05
CA LEU A 88 -1.59 0.65 -0.19
C LEU A 88 -0.16 0.73 0.35
N LEU A 89 0.55 1.83 0.08
CA LEU A 89 1.90 2.03 0.62
C LEU A 89 1.86 2.17 2.14
N GLY A 90 0.95 3.01 2.65
CA GLY A 90 0.79 3.23 4.08
C GLY A 90 0.43 1.94 4.83
N ALA A 91 -0.46 1.11 4.28
CA ALA A 91 -0.85 -0.15 4.91
C ALA A 91 0.28 -1.20 4.86
N THR A 92 0.93 -1.37 3.70
CA THR A 92 1.85 -2.50 3.49
C THR A 92 3.14 -2.35 4.28
N GLU A 93 3.81 -1.19 4.18
CA GLU A 93 5.11 -1.00 4.82
C GLU A 93 4.98 -0.99 6.35
N THR A 94 3.96 -0.31 6.88
CA THR A 94 3.78 -0.19 8.34
C THR A 94 3.40 -1.51 9.00
N THR A 95 2.48 -2.28 8.39
CA THR A 95 2.07 -3.58 8.94
C THR A 95 3.20 -4.59 8.87
N ALA A 96 3.91 -4.68 7.73
CA ALA A 96 5.05 -5.56 7.58
C ALA A 96 6.16 -5.26 8.60
N LEU A 97 6.48 -3.97 8.79
CA LEU A 97 7.49 -3.55 9.77
C LEU A 97 7.04 -3.84 11.21
N THR A 98 5.77 -3.59 11.52
CA THR A 98 5.20 -3.86 12.85
C THR A 98 5.25 -5.37 13.15
N THR A 99 4.84 -6.21 12.21
CA THR A 99 4.91 -7.67 12.36
C THR A 99 6.35 -8.16 12.49
N LEU A 100 7.28 -7.61 11.70
CA LEU A 100 8.70 -7.94 11.79
C LEU A 100 9.25 -7.65 13.19
N TRP A 101 8.96 -6.46 13.73
CA TRP A 101 9.40 -6.10 15.08
C TRP A 101 8.72 -6.93 16.16
N ALA A 102 7.42 -7.16 16.03
CA ALA A 102 6.68 -8.03 16.97
C ALA A 102 7.32 -9.42 17.02
N MET A 103 7.56 -10.06 15.88
CA MET A 103 8.22 -11.37 15.82
C MET A 103 9.66 -11.32 16.35
N THR A 104 10.42 -10.28 16.00
CA THR A 104 11.78 -10.08 16.50
C THR A 104 11.81 -9.99 18.02
N GLU A 105 10.89 -9.26 18.62
CA GLU A 105 10.84 -9.06 20.06
C GLU A 105 10.36 -10.31 20.79
N LEU A 106 9.41 -11.06 20.21
CA LEU A 106 9.00 -12.36 20.73
C LEU A 106 10.16 -13.37 20.74
N LEU A 107 10.94 -13.44 19.65
CA LEU A 107 12.10 -14.32 19.56
C LEU A 107 13.19 -13.97 20.60
N LYS A 108 13.34 -12.68 20.93
CA LYS A 108 14.28 -12.21 21.97
C LYS A 108 13.78 -12.47 23.40
N ASN A 109 12.47 -12.63 23.59
CA ASN A 109 11.84 -12.81 24.91
C ASN A 109 11.05 -14.13 24.99
N PRO A 110 11.72 -15.29 25.17
CA PRO A 110 11.08 -16.61 25.12
C PRO A 110 9.94 -16.80 26.13
N SER A 111 9.99 -16.15 27.29
CA SER A 111 8.93 -16.21 28.31
C SER A 111 7.63 -15.54 27.82
N VAL A 112 7.73 -14.44 27.08
CA VAL A 112 6.59 -13.75 26.48
C VAL A 112 6.07 -14.54 25.29
N MET A 113 6.96 -15.07 24.44
CA MET A 113 6.58 -15.94 23.32
C MET A 113 5.76 -17.15 23.76
N LYS A 114 6.17 -17.82 24.86
CA LYS A 114 5.44 -18.95 25.42
C LYS A 114 4.01 -18.58 25.83
N LYS A 115 3.81 -17.41 26.45
CA LYS A 115 2.48 -16.92 26.84
C LYS A 115 1.59 -16.68 25.61
N VAL A 116 2.12 -16.04 24.57
CA VAL A 116 1.38 -15.80 23.32
C VAL A 116 0.98 -17.11 22.64
N GLN A 117 1.88 -18.09 22.60
CA GLN A 117 1.57 -19.42 22.06
C GLN A 117 0.49 -20.14 22.88
N GLU A 118 0.57 -20.07 24.21
CA GLU A 118 -0.44 -20.63 25.11
C GLU A 118 -1.82 -19.97 24.91
N GLU A 119 -1.86 -18.64 24.77
CA GLU A 119 -3.09 -17.87 24.49
C GLU A 119 -3.70 -18.29 23.16
N ILE A 120 -2.92 -18.31 22.07
CA ILE A 120 -3.40 -18.76 20.75
C ILE A 120 -3.93 -20.19 20.80
N SER A 121 -3.22 -21.09 21.50
CA SER A 121 -3.63 -22.50 21.65
C SER A 121 -4.92 -22.67 22.45
N SER A 122 -5.16 -21.78 23.43
CA SER A 122 -6.38 -21.78 24.23
C SER A 122 -7.60 -21.31 23.44
N LEU A 123 -7.42 -20.32 22.56
CA LEU A 123 -8.47 -19.78 21.70
C LEU A 123 -8.78 -20.69 20.52
N SER A 124 -7.78 -21.42 20.02
CA SER A 124 -7.96 -22.34 18.88
C SER A 124 -8.65 -23.66 19.24
N GLY A 125 -8.91 -23.92 20.53
CA GLY A 125 -9.65 -25.08 21.03
C GLY A 125 -9.11 -26.43 20.54
N GLN A 126 -8.13 -27.00 21.24
CA GLN A 126 -7.74 -28.42 21.16
C GLN A 126 -7.82 -29.09 19.76
N LYS A 127 -7.32 -28.46 18.71
CA LYS A 127 -6.92 -29.20 17.51
C LYS A 127 -5.42 -29.29 17.52
N ALA A 128 -4.95 -30.35 18.17
CA ALA A 128 -3.63 -30.90 17.91
C ALA A 128 -3.51 -31.12 16.40
N PHE A 129 -2.47 -30.55 15.79
CA PHE A 129 -1.98 -30.99 14.50
C PHE A 129 -1.35 -32.37 14.65
#